data_AF-A0AAP0E783-F1
#
_entry.id   AF-A0AAP0E783-F1
#
_cell.length_a   1.000
_cell.length_b   1.000
_cell.length_c   1.000
_cell.angle_alpha   90.00
_cell.angle_beta   90.00
_cell.angle_gamma   90.00
#
_symmetry.space_group_name_H-M   'P 1'
#
loop_
_entity.id
_entity.type
_entity.pdbx_description
1 polymer ?
#
loop_
_entity_poly.entity_id
_entity_poly.type
_entity_poly.pdbx_seq_one_letter_code
_entity_poly.pdbx_strand_id
1 'polypeptide(L)'
;MWSNMNTLMSYIDDSTHCGYDVGHDSTRCGCEICTTHGLHCAHELNHHKFAGSPIPLEDIHVYWRKLSIIPENPVDRSGYNAHDEIERVLQKFHACTDEDDRIKIIRQLREISRPSSTPGVVPPTKIKTKGRT
;
A
#
# COMPACT_ATOMS: atom_id res chain seq x y z
N MET A 1 -8.11 -3.81 11.72
CA MET A 1 -7.27 -2.65 11.31
C MET A 1 -5.94 -2.53 12.05
N TRP A 2 -5.59 -3.44 12.98
CA TRP A 2 -4.27 -3.42 13.66
C TRP A 2 -3.25 -4.44 13.11
N SER A 3 -3.66 -5.35 12.21
CA SER A 3 -2.74 -6.34 11.63
C SER A 3 -1.68 -5.70 10.73
N ASN A 4 -2.01 -4.67 9.96
CA ASN A 4 -1.06 -4.04 9.03
C ASN A 4 -0.03 -3.15 9.74
N MET A 5 -0.37 -2.56 10.89
CA MET A 5 0.61 -1.87 11.72
C MET A 5 1.57 -2.87 12.36
N ASN A 6 1.10 -4.03 12.81
CA ASN A 6 1.99 -5.06 13.36
C ASN A 6 2.94 -5.62 12.29
N THR A 7 2.50 -5.76 11.04
CA THR A 7 3.36 -6.18 9.92
C THR A 7 4.35 -5.10 9.50
N LEU A 8 3.95 -3.82 9.50
CA LEU A 8 4.87 -2.72 9.23
C LEU A 8 5.90 -2.57 10.36
N MET A 9 5.46 -2.71 11.62
CA MET A 9 6.33 -2.67 12.79
C MET A 9 7.27 -3.87 12.84
N SER A 10 6.83 -5.09 12.49
CA SER A 10 7.74 -6.24 12.38
C SER A 10 8.76 -6.07 11.26
N TYR A 11 8.36 -5.48 10.13
CA TYR A 11 9.28 -5.18 9.03
C TYR A 11 10.30 -4.10 9.39
N ILE A 12 9.91 -3.13 10.23
CA ILE A 12 10.82 -2.12 10.79
C ILE A 12 11.74 -2.73 11.86
N ASP A 13 11.24 -3.64 12.70
CA ASP A 13 11.98 -4.31 13.77
C ASP A 13 13.08 -5.26 13.20
N ASP A 14 12.74 -6.04 12.17
CA ASP A 14 13.71 -6.83 11.39
C ASP A 14 14.76 -5.94 10.69
N SER A 15 14.35 -4.73 10.27
CA SER A 15 15.24 -3.72 9.70
C SER A 15 16.19 -3.13 10.76
N THR A 16 15.73 -2.99 12.01
CA THR A 16 16.59 -2.54 13.13
C THR A 16 17.57 -3.61 13.59
N HIS A 17 17.22 -4.90 13.51
CA HIS A 17 18.15 -5.99 13.81
C HIS A 17 19.33 -6.02 12.82
N CYS A 18 19.07 -5.77 11.53
CA CYS A 18 20.10 -5.62 10.50
C CYS A 18 21.04 -4.42 10.76
N GLY A 19 20.51 -3.33 11.33
CA GLY A 19 21.28 -2.10 11.61
C GLY A 19 22.32 -2.22 12.73
N TYR A 20 22.25 -3.25 13.59
CA TYR A 20 23.25 -3.52 14.63
C TYR A 20 24.34 -4.49 14.17
N ASP A 21 24.01 -5.50 13.35
CA ASP A 21 24.95 -6.56 12.92
C ASP A 21 25.66 -6.27 11.59
N VAL A 22 25.07 -5.43 10.75
CA VAL A 22 25.71 -4.95 9.53
C VAL A 22 26.36 -3.62 9.87
N GLY A 23 27.63 -3.71 10.24
CA GLY A 23 28.50 -2.53 10.32
C GLY A 23 28.51 -1.73 9.02
N HIS A 24 29.38 -0.72 8.97
CA HIS A 24 29.54 0.19 7.83
C HIS A 24 30.13 -0.51 6.58
N ASP A 25 29.56 -1.63 6.15
CA ASP A 25 29.99 -2.40 5.00
C ASP A 25 28.84 -2.49 4.00
N SER A 26 28.92 -1.60 3.00
CA SER A 26 27.98 -1.51 1.88
C SER A 26 27.88 -2.81 1.08
N THR A 27 28.85 -3.71 1.18
CA THR A 27 28.83 -5.02 0.50
C THR A 27 27.98 -6.07 1.21
N ARG A 28 27.63 -5.85 2.48
CA ARG A 28 26.78 -6.75 3.29
C ARG A 28 25.32 -6.32 3.35
N CYS A 29 25.01 -5.13 2.82
CA CYS A 29 23.66 -4.61 2.78
C CYS A 29 22.88 -5.28 1.63
N GLY A 30 22.36 -6.49 1.88
CA GLY A 30 21.44 -7.19 0.97
C GLY A 30 20.04 -6.55 0.89
N CYS A 31 19.92 -5.24 1.15
CA CYS A 31 18.64 -4.56 1.23
C CYS A 31 18.10 -4.22 -0.16
N GLU A 32 17.08 -4.94 -0.58
CA GLU A 32 16.40 -4.74 -1.87
C GLU A 32 15.59 -3.42 -1.94
N ILE A 33 15.37 -2.76 -0.79
CA ILE A 33 14.51 -1.56 -0.69
C ILE A 33 15.05 -0.39 -1.53
N CYS A 34 16.36 -0.20 -1.57
CA CYS A 34 16.98 0.89 -2.33
C CYS A 34 16.78 0.67 -3.85
N THR A 35 16.95 -0.57 -4.32
CA THR A 35 16.83 -0.91 -5.75
C THR A 35 15.39 -1.01 -6.23
N THR A 36 14.48 -1.53 -5.41
CA THR A 36 13.09 -1.78 -5.82
C THR A 36 12.16 -0.62 -5.52
N HIS A 37 12.41 0.14 -4.46
CA HIS A 37 11.51 1.20 -4.00
C HIS A 37 12.16 2.59 -4.06
N GLY A 38 13.47 2.74 -4.26
CA GLY A 38 14.12 4.06 -4.30
C GLY A 38 14.13 4.78 -2.96
N LEU A 39 14.15 4.02 -1.86
CA LEU A 39 14.25 4.49 -0.48
C LEU A 39 15.56 4.03 0.15
N HIS A 40 16.11 4.85 1.04
CA HIS A 40 17.32 4.51 1.77
C HIS A 40 17.15 3.21 2.55
N CYS A 41 18.14 2.33 2.47
CA CYS A 41 18.17 1.10 3.26
C CYS A 41 18.47 1.39 4.74
N ALA A 42 18.24 0.41 5.63
CA ALA A 42 18.50 0.58 7.05
C ALA A 42 19.96 1.00 7.36
N HIS A 43 20.93 0.46 6.61
CA HIS A 43 22.34 0.81 6.75
C HIS A 43 22.61 2.28 6.36
N GLU A 44 22.07 2.76 5.24
CA GLU A 44 22.20 4.16 4.80
C GLU A 44 21.55 5.12 5.81
N LEU A 45 20.37 4.77 6.33
CA LEU A 45 19.72 5.54 7.38
C LEU A 45 20.59 5.60 8.66
N ASN A 46 21.21 4.50 9.02
CA ASN A 46 22.10 4.41 10.17
C ASN A 46 23.39 5.22 9.97
N HIS A 47 23.92 5.24 8.75
CA HIS A 47 25.04 6.10 8.36
C HIS A 47 24.73 7.58 8.63
N HIS A 48 23.59 8.08 8.14
CA HIS A 48 23.18 9.46 8.38
C HIS A 48 22.97 9.76 9.87
N LYS A 49 22.35 8.82 10.60
CA LYS A 49 22.15 8.92 12.05
C LYS A 49 23.46 9.02 12.83
N PHE A 50 24.46 8.18 12.53
CA PHE A 50 25.76 8.21 13.18
C PHE A 50 26.61 9.41 12.78
N ALA A 51 26.50 9.85 11.52
CA ALA A 51 27.15 11.07 11.05
C ALA A 51 26.48 12.35 11.59
N GLY A 52 25.34 12.25 12.27
CA GLY A 52 24.57 13.40 12.75
C GLY A 52 24.08 14.31 11.61
N SER A 53 23.97 13.76 10.39
CA SER A 53 23.63 14.50 9.18
C SER A 53 22.19 14.22 8.77
N PRO A 54 21.44 15.23 8.31
CA PRO A 54 20.15 14.98 7.67
C PRO A 54 20.35 14.20 6.36
N ILE A 55 19.32 13.47 5.95
CA ILE A 55 19.29 12.78 4.65
C ILE A 55 19.15 13.86 3.56
N PRO A 56 20.07 13.95 2.59
CA PRO A 56 19.95 14.88 1.48
C PRO A 56 18.70 14.59 0.64
N LEU A 57 18.02 15.65 0.19
CA LEU A 57 16.86 15.49 -0.69
C LEU A 57 17.26 14.91 -2.05
N GLU A 58 18.49 15.16 -2.48
CA GLU A 58 19.06 14.62 -3.72
C GLU A 58 19.10 13.09 -3.71
N ASP A 59 19.34 12.50 -2.54
CA ASP A 59 19.49 11.04 -2.37
C ASP A 59 18.13 10.32 -2.27
N ILE A 60 17.04 11.07 -2.03
CA ILE A 60 15.69 10.54 -2.05
C ILE A 60 15.20 10.51 -3.50
N HIS A 61 14.71 9.35 -3.97
CA HIS A 61 14.15 9.22 -5.30
C HIS A 61 12.98 10.20 -5.51
N VAL A 62 12.87 10.81 -6.69
CA VAL A 62 11.89 11.89 -7.03
C VAL A 62 10.45 11.52 -6.67
N TYR A 63 10.10 10.23 -6.76
CA TYR A 63 8.80 9.72 -6.36
C TYR A 63 8.47 10.02 -4.88
N TRP A 64 9.44 9.88 -3.98
CA TRP A 64 9.28 10.09 -2.54
C TRP A 64 9.54 11.52 -2.07
N ARG A 65 10.11 12.38 -2.93
CA ARG A 65 10.30 13.81 -2.61
C ARG A 65 8.98 14.55 -2.40
N LYS A 66 7.85 13.99 -2.84
CA LYS A 66 6.51 14.55 -2.65
C LYS A 66 5.84 14.06 -1.36
N LEU A 67 6.52 14.19 -0.22
CA LEU A 67 5.89 13.98 1.07
C LEU A 67 5.39 15.33 1.60
N SER A 68 4.18 15.76 1.21
CA SER A 68 3.55 16.91 1.85
C SER A 68 2.96 16.47 3.20
N ILE A 69 3.43 17.08 4.29
CA ILE A 69 2.83 16.89 5.63
C ILE A 69 1.42 17.54 5.65
N ILE A 70 1.19 18.47 4.72
CA ILE A 70 -0.12 19.03 4.46
C ILE A 70 -0.86 18.02 3.58
N PRO A 71 -2.01 17.48 4.02
CA PRO A 71 -2.83 16.64 3.16
C PRO A 71 -3.20 17.45 1.91
N GLU A 72 -2.82 16.97 0.71
CA GLU A 72 -3.06 17.67 -0.56
C GLU A 72 -4.54 18.04 -0.77
N ASN A 73 -5.44 17.37 -0.07
CA ASN A 73 -6.75 17.86 0.31
C ASN A 73 -7.09 17.28 1.69
N PRO A 74 -7.58 18.05 2.68
CA PRO A 74 -8.23 17.45 3.83
C PRO A 74 -9.44 16.68 3.28
N VAL A 75 -9.28 15.37 3.10
CA VAL A 75 -10.37 14.51 2.66
C VAL A 75 -11.44 14.69 3.71
N ASP A 76 -12.55 15.32 3.32
CA ASP A 76 -13.70 15.46 4.18
C ASP A 76 -14.26 14.05 4.41
N ARG A 77 -13.87 13.46 5.54
CA ARG A 77 -14.34 12.13 5.96
C ARG A 77 -15.72 12.23 6.62
N SER A 78 -16.28 13.43 6.79
CA SER A 78 -17.56 13.62 7.49
C SER A 78 -18.76 13.04 6.73
N GLY A 79 -18.62 12.74 5.43
CA GLY A 79 -19.67 12.14 4.61
C GLY A 79 -19.73 10.61 4.60
N TYR A 80 -18.72 9.90 5.14
CA TYR A 80 -18.64 8.44 5.06
C TYR A 80 -18.89 7.80 6.43
N ASN A 81 -20.14 7.53 6.74
CA ASN A 81 -20.52 6.74 7.90
C ASN A 81 -20.59 5.25 7.51
N ALA A 82 -19.68 4.45 8.06
CA ALA A 82 -19.63 3.00 7.77
C ALA A 82 -20.94 2.29 8.09
N HIS A 83 -21.63 2.70 9.16
CA HIS A 83 -22.91 2.11 9.55
C HIS A 83 -23.98 2.40 8.48
N ASP A 84 -24.09 3.65 8.03
CA ASP A 84 -25.10 4.04 7.05
C ASP A 84 -24.86 3.37 5.68
N GLU A 85 -23.60 3.18 5.28
CA GLU A 85 -23.27 2.44 4.05
C GLU A 85 -23.59 0.94 4.16
N ILE A 86 -23.29 0.31 5.30
CA ILE A 86 -23.63 -1.10 5.53
C ILE A 86 -25.15 -1.29 5.52
N GLU A 87 -25.88 -0.39 6.17
CA GLU A 87 -27.33 -0.41 6.22
C GLU A 87 -27.95 -0.26 4.81
N ARG A 88 -27.42 0.63 3.97
CA ARG A 88 -27.84 0.75 2.56
C ARG A 88 -27.66 -0.56 1.79
N VAL A 89 -26.57 -1.28 2.02
CA VAL A 89 -26.32 -2.57 1.36
C VAL A 89 -27.32 -3.63 1.84
N LEU A 90 -27.63 -3.67 3.14
CA LEU A 90 -28.64 -4.57 3.70
C LEU A 90 -30.03 -4.28 3.13
N GLN A 91 -30.44 -3.01 3.10
CA GLN A 91 -31.71 -2.59 2.52
C GLN A 91 -31.83 -3.01 1.05
N LYS A 92 -30.77 -2.78 0.27
CA LYS A 92 -30.70 -3.24 -1.13
C LYS A 92 -30.83 -4.76 -1.23
N PHE A 93 -30.13 -5.51 -0.39
CA PHE A 93 -30.19 -6.98 -0.39
C PHE A 93 -31.59 -7.51 -0.05
N HIS A 94 -32.29 -6.88 0.88
CA HIS A 94 -33.66 -7.25 1.26
C HIS A 94 -34.70 -6.82 0.20
N ALA A 95 -34.44 -5.75 -0.54
CA ALA A 95 -35.32 -5.28 -1.61
C ALA A 95 -35.18 -6.10 -2.91
N CYS A 96 -34.08 -6.83 -3.10
CA CYS A 96 -33.90 -7.72 -4.24
C CYS A 96 -34.85 -8.92 -4.16
N THR A 97 -35.71 -9.08 -5.17
CA THR A 97 -36.58 -10.26 -5.34
C THR A 97 -35.90 -11.38 -6.12
N ASP A 98 -34.88 -11.04 -6.92
CA ASP A 98 -34.11 -11.99 -7.73
C ASP A 98 -32.91 -12.55 -6.96
N GLU A 99 -32.72 -13.87 -7.03
CA GLU A 99 -31.67 -14.58 -6.30
C GLU A 99 -30.30 -14.34 -6.92
N ASP A 100 -30.22 -14.14 -8.24
CA ASP A 100 -28.96 -13.82 -8.93
C ASP A 100 -28.40 -12.46 -8.48
N ASP A 101 -29.28 -11.47 -8.29
CA ASP A 101 -28.92 -10.15 -7.74
C ASP A 101 -28.42 -10.24 -6.29
N ARG A 102 -29.05 -11.09 -5.47
CA ARG A 102 -28.62 -11.35 -4.08
C ARG A 102 -27.24 -12.01 -4.03
N ILE A 103 -27.01 -13.01 -4.89
CA ILE A 103 -25.71 -13.68 -5.03
C ILE A 103 -24.63 -12.69 -5.48
N LYS A 104 -24.95 -11.78 -6.41
CA LYS A 104 -24.03 -10.74 -6.88
C LYS A 104 -23.59 -9.82 -5.75
N ILE A 105 -24.52 -9.37 -4.90
CA ILE A 105 -24.21 -8.54 -3.72
C ILE A 105 -23.29 -9.29 -2.75
N ILE A 106 -23.57 -10.57 -2.47
CA ILE A 106 -22.73 -11.41 -1.59
C ILE A 106 -21.31 -11.55 -2.15
N ARG A 107 -21.17 -11.74 -3.46
CA ARG A 107 -19.84 -11.86 -4.11
C ARG A 107 -19.02 -10.59 -3.92
N GLN A 108 -19.62 -9.42 -4.14
CA GLN A 108 -18.95 -8.13 -3.96
C GLN A 108 -18.51 -7.93 -2.50
N LEU A 109 -19.36 -8.29 -1.53
CA LEU A 109 -19.01 -8.22 -0.11
C LEU A 109 -17.85 -9.17 0.25
N ARG A 110 -17.77 -10.34 -0.37
CA ARG A 110 -16.64 -11.28 -0.19
C ARG A 110 -15.33 -10.74 -0.74
N GLU A 111 -15.36 -10.14 -1.93
CA GLU A 111 -14.18 -9.51 -2.55
C GLU A 111 -13.62 -8.39 -1.66
N ILE A 112 -14.50 -7.56 -1.10
CA ILE A 112 -14.11 -6.43 -0.23
C ILE A 112 -13.63 -6.91 1.15
N SER A 113 -14.29 -7.92 1.73
CA SER A 113 -13.94 -8.43 3.07
C SER A 113 -12.72 -9.36 3.07
N ARG A 114 -12.42 -10.02 1.94
CA ARG A 114 -11.31 -10.97 1.78
C ARG A 114 -10.55 -10.70 0.49
N PRO A 115 -9.70 -9.67 0.45
CA PRO A 115 -8.96 -9.30 -0.77
C PRO A 115 -8.00 -10.41 -1.23
N SER A 116 -7.50 -11.26 -0.33
CA SER A 116 -6.60 -12.38 -0.66
C SER A 116 -7.25 -13.52 -1.45
N SER A 117 -8.59 -13.54 -1.55
CA SER A 117 -9.34 -14.54 -2.33
C SER A 117 -9.73 -14.05 -3.72
N THR A 118 -9.40 -12.81 -4.08
CA THR A 118 -9.66 -12.25 -5.41
C THR A 118 -8.43 -12.49 -6.28
N PRO A 119 -8.49 -13.33 -7.32
CA PRO A 119 -7.41 -13.41 -8.28
C PRO A 119 -7.21 -12.01 -8.86
N GLY A 120 -5.97 -11.51 -8.87
CA GLY A 120 -5.61 -10.28 -9.57
C GLY A 120 -5.79 -10.49 -11.07
N VAL A 121 -7.04 -10.43 -11.56
CA VAL A 121 -7.31 -10.45 -12.99
C VAL A 121 -6.82 -9.12 -13.53
N VAL A 122 -5.64 -9.18 -14.16
CA VAL A 122 -5.07 -8.06 -14.89
C VAL A 122 -6.11 -7.60 -15.92
N PRO A 123 -6.46 -6.31 -16.00
CA PRO A 123 -7.36 -5.83 -17.04
C PRO A 123 -6.77 -6.22 -18.40
N PRO A 124 -7.58 -6.75 -19.33
CA PRO A 124 -7.08 -7.14 -20.64
C PRO A 124 -6.40 -5.94 -21.30
N THR A 125 -5.11 -6.09 -21.60
CA THR A 125 -4.33 -5.07 -22.28
C THR A 125 -5.02 -4.73 -23.60
N LYS A 126 -5.14 -3.43 -23.88
CA LYS A 126 -5.79 -2.91 -25.09
C LYS A 126 -5.22 -3.60 -26.32
N ILE A 127 -6.03 -4.43 -26.97
CA ILE A 127 -5.67 -5.09 -28.23
C ILE A 127 -5.51 -3.97 -29.25
N LYS A 128 -4.30 -3.79 -29.80
CA LYS A 128 -4.07 -2.90 -30.94
C LYS A 128 -4.86 -3.43 -32.13
N THR A 129 -5.91 -2.72 -32.53
CA THR A 129 -6.55 -2.94 -33.83
C THR A 129 -5.54 -2.58 -34.92
N LYS A 130 -5.19 -3.56 -35.77
CA LYS A 130 -4.39 -3.33 -36.97
C LYS A 130 -5.17 -2.36 -37.88
N GLY A 131 -4.62 -1.17 -38.09
CA GLY A 131 -5.04 -0.29 -39.17
C GLY A 131 -4.87 -1.02 -40.50
N ARG A 132 -5.89 -0.95 -41.35
CA ARG A 132 -5.91 -1.46 -42.71
C ARG A 132 -5.21 -0.42 -43.59
N THR A 133 -4.09 -0.80 -44.21
CA THR A 133 -3.52 -0.12 -45.39
C THR A 133 -4.35 -0.42 -46.63
#